data_AF-A0A969WRU4-F1
#
_entry.id   AF-A0A969WRU4-F1
#
_cell.length_a   1.000
_cell.length_b   1.000
_cell.length_c   1.000
_cell.angle_alpha   90.00
_cell.angle_beta   90.00
_cell.angle_gamma   90.00
#
_symmetry.space_group_name_H-M   'P 1'
#
loop_
_entity.id
_entity.type
_entity.pdbx_description
1 polymer ?
#
loop_
_entity_poly.entity_id
_entity_poly.type
_entity_poly.pdbx_seq_one_letter_code
_entity_poly.pdbx_strand_id
1 'polypeptide(L)'
;MKKKIIGLFLILSVSATMFAQEYVSSSFKQWVSKSADSMERNQLHSAEYALNQAIMSDPKNKNNSWLMTSLGTIQQSLGKLVA
;
A
#
# COMPACT_ATOMS: atom_id res chain seq x y z
N MET A 1 9.36 -0.26 -46.42
CA MET A 1 8.32 -0.73 -45.46
C MET A 1 8.91 -1.29 -44.16
N LYS A 2 10.01 -2.05 -44.18
CA LYS A 2 10.68 -2.63 -42.98
C LYS A 2 11.02 -1.61 -41.88
N LYS A 3 11.55 -0.42 -42.24
CA LYS A 3 11.90 0.67 -41.30
C LYS A 3 10.67 1.29 -40.57
N LYS A 4 9.49 1.30 -41.22
CA LYS A 4 8.24 1.79 -40.61
C LYS A 4 7.66 0.79 -39.60
N ILE A 5 7.83 -0.51 -39.86
CA ILE A 5 7.42 -1.60 -38.95
C ILE A 5 8.27 -1.59 -37.67
N ILE A 6 9.58 -1.36 -37.81
CA ILE A 6 10.51 -1.26 -36.67
C ILE A 6 10.18 -0.04 -35.79
N GLY A 7 9.89 1.12 -36.41
CA GLY A 7 9.44 2.30 -35.67
C GLY A 7 8.11 2.10 -34.94
N LEU A 8 7.16 1.39 -35.55
CA LEU A 8 5.88 1.04 -34.92
C LEU A 8 6.06 0.11 -33.70
N PHE A 9 6.96 -0.87 -33.80
CA PHE A 9 7.27 -1.80 -32.70
C PHE A 9 7.92 -1.09 -31.50
N LEU A 10 8.79 -0.12 -31.78
CA LEU A 10 9.48 0.67 -30.76
C LEU A 10 8.50 1.58 -30.00
N ILE A 11 7.56 2.20 -30.70
CA ILE A 11 6.50 3.02 -30.08
C ILE A 11 5.54 2.15 -29.25
N LEU A 12 5.13 0.97 -29.74
CA LEU A 12 4.28 0.05 -28.96
C LEU A 12 4.94 -0.45 -27.68
N SER A 13 6.25 -0.70 -27.70
CA SER A 13 6.99 -1.20 -26.53
C SER A 13 7.11 -0.18 -25.39
N VAL A 14 7.17 1.12 -25.71
CA VAL A 14 7.23 2.20 -24.72
C VAL A 14 5.86 2.45 -24.08
N SER A 15 4.77 2.27 -24.82
CA SER A 15 3.40 2.39 -24.28
C SER A 15 3.10 1.33 -23.22
N ALA A 16 3.62 0.10 -23.39
CA ALA A 16 3.31 -1.03 -22.50
C ALA A 16 3.89 -0.88 -21.08
N THR A 17 5.01 -0.16 -20.92
CA THR A 17 5.66 0.02 -19.61
C THR A 17 5.02 1.13 -18.77
N MET A 18 4.33 2.10 -19.38
CA MET A 18 3.65 3.17 -18.64
C MET A 18 2.40 2.69 -17.89
N PHE A 19 1.80 1.56 -18.28
CA PHE A 19 0.62 0.99 -17.61
C PHE A 19 0.94 0.11 -16.40
N ALA A 20 2.24 -0.08 -16.07
CA ALA A 20 2.67 -0.87 -14.91
C ALA A 20 2.75 -0.04 -13.61
N GLN A 21 2.23 1.20 -13.59
CA GLN A 21 2.12 1.95 -12.34
C GLN A 21 1.10 1.26 -11.42
N GLU A 22 1.61 0.69 -10.34
CA GLU A 22 0.80 -0.02 -9.36
C GLU A 22 -0.19 0.93 -8.69
N TYR A 23 -1.48 0.68 -8.93
CA TYR A 23 -2.54 1.45 -8.34
C TYR A 23 -2.68 1.08 -6.85
N VAL A 24 -2.22 1.98 -5.99
CA VAL A 24 -2.55 1.95 -4.56
C VAL A 24 -3.72 2.88 -4.34
N SER A 25 -4.82 2.36 -3.77
CA SER A 25 -6.04 3.13 -3.59
C SER A 25 -5.80 4.38 -2.73
N SER A 26 -6.48 5.48 -3.06
CA SER A 26 -6.38 6.73 -2.28
C SER A 26 -6.80 6.51 -0.82
N SER A 27 -7.83 5.69 -0.60
CA SER A 27 -8.31 5.32 0.74
C SER A 27 -7.23 4.59 1.55
N PHE A 28 -6.54 3.63 0.95
CA PHE A 28 -5.43 2.92 1.58
C PHE A 28 -4.35 3.90 2.07
N LYS A 29 -3.92 4.82 1.20
CA LYS A 29 -2.89 5.82 1.56
C LYS A 29 -3.32 6.71 2.72
N GLN A 30 -4.59 7.15 2.72
CA GLN A 30 -5.13 7.99 3.79
C GLN A 30 -5.13 7.26 5.14
N TRP A 31 -5.53 5.99 5.16
CA TRP A 31 -5.52 5.19 6.39
C TRP A 31 -4.11 4.91 6.90
N VAL A 32 -3.15 4.64 5.99
CA VAL A 32 -1.73 4.49 6.36
C VAL A 32 -1.19 5.79 6.97
N SER A 33 -1.45 6.94 6.34
CA SER A 33 -1.04 8.24 6.87
C SER A 33 -1.64 8.51 8.26
N LYS A 34 -2.94 8.24 8.41
CA LYS A 34 -3.64 8.41 9.70
C LYS A 34 -3.06 7.52 10.80
N SER A 35 -2.64 6.31 10.46
CA SER A 35 -1.94 5.43 11.40
C SER A 35 -0.60 6.04 11.83
N ALA A 36 0.21 6.53 10.89
CA ALA A 36 1.48 7.20 11.18
C ALA A 36 1.30 8.40 12.12
N ASP A 37 0.36 9.29 11.80
CA ASP A 37 0.06 10.45 12.63
C ASP A 37 -0.38 10.05 14.05
N SER A 38 -1.15 8.97 14.19
CA SER A 38 -1.55 8.45 15.50
C SER A 38 -0.39 7.83 16.27
N MET A 39 0.56 7.16 15.60
CA MET A 39 1.78 6.66 16.25
C MET A 39 2.65 7.82 16.76
N GLU A 40 2.82 8.88 15.97
CA GLU A 40 3.56 10.08 16.37
C GLU A 40 2.96 10.74 17.63
N ARG A 41 1.64 10.65 17.79
CA ARG A 41 0.91 11.14 18.98
C ARG A 41 0.81 10.14 20.13
N ASN A 42 1.49 8.98 20.04
CA ASN A 42 1.39 7.87 20.99
C ASN A 42 -0.05 7.34 21.20
N GLN A 43 -0.90 7.47 20.19
CA GLN A 43 -2.31 7.04 20.19
C GLN A 43 -2.43 5.63 19.58
N LEU A 44 -1.88 4.63 20.27
CA LEU A 44 -1.70 3.29 19.72
C LEU A 44 -3.03 2.59 19.33
N HIS A 45 -4.11 2.79 20.07
CA HIS A 45 -5.43 2.26 19.69
C HIS A 45 -5.95 2.87 18.38
N SER A 46 -5.72 4.17 18.16
CA SER A 46 -6.11 4.84 16.91
C SER A 46 -5.22 4.41 15.74
N ALA A 47 -3.93 4.18 16.00
CA ALA A 47 -3.00 3.65 15.01
C ALA A 47 -3.38 2.23 14.57
N GLU A 48 -3.73 1.36 15.51
CA GLU A 48 -4.24 0.00 15.26
C GLU A 48 -5.53 0.01 14.43
N TYR A 49 -6.50 0.85 14.80
CA TYR A 49 -7.74 1.00 14.05
C TYR A 49 -7.46 1.44 12.61
N ALA A 50 -6.61 2.44 12.43
CA ALA A 50 -6.27 2.95 11.11
C ALA A 50 -5.55 1.91 10.22
N LEU A 51 -4.64 1.09 10.78
CA LEU A 51 -4.02 -0.01 10.03
C LEU A 51 -5.04 -1.07 9.59
N ASN A 52 -5.97 -1.44 10.47
CA ASN A 52 -7.04 -2.36 10.10
C ASN A 52 -7.88 -1.79 8.95
N GLN A 53 -8.25 -0.50 9.01
CA GLN A 53 -8.98 0.14 7.92
C GLN A 53 -8.16 0.20 6.61
N ALA A 54 -6.84 0.44 6.68
CA ALA A 54 -5.98 0.39 5.51
C ALA A 54 -6.05 -1.00 4.83
N ILE A 55 -5.81 -2.06 5.58
CA ILE A 55 -5.84 -3.46 5.09
C ILE A 55 -7.22 -3.81 4.53
N MET A 56 -8.30 -3.44 5.22
CA MET A 56 -9.67 -3.70 4.75
C MET A 56 -10.05 -2.92 3.49
N SER A 57 -9.52 -1.69 3.33
CA SER A 57 -9.83 -0.84 2.18
C SER A 57 -9.19 -1.32 0.87
N ASP A 58 -8.11 -2.10 0.96
CA ASP A 58 -7.45 -2.73 -0.19
C ASP A 58 -6.82 -4.07 0.22
N PRO A 59 -7.63 -5.15 0.35
CA PRO A 59 -7.16 -6.43 0.88
C PRO A 59 -6.09 -7.11 0.02
N LYS A 60 -6.02 -6.78 -1.27
CA LYS A 60 -5.06 -7.33 -2.23
C LYS A 60 -3.79 -6.47 -2.35
N ASN A 61 -3.67 -5.41 -1.56
CA ASN A 61 -2.49 -4.57 -1.59
C ASN A 61 -1.25 -5.37 -1.16
N LYS A 62 -0.21 -5.39 -1.99
CA LYS A 62 1.03 -6.11 -1.67
C LYS A 62 1.72 -5.60 -0.40
N ASN A 63 1.44 -4.35 0.01
CA ASN A 63 2.04 -3.75 1.20
C ASN A 63 1.32 -4.18 2.49
N ASN A 64 0.21 -4.92 2.41
CA ASN A 64 -0.50 -5.41 3.60
C ASN A 64 0.39 -6.26 4.51
N SER A 65 1.33 -7.02 3.95
CA SER A 65 2.30 -7.80 4.74
C SER A 65 3.12 -6.90 5.68
N TRP A 66 3.57 -5.74 5.20
CA TRP A 66 4.29 -4.76 6.03
C TRP A 66 3.38 -4.10 7.07
N LEU A 67 2.15 -3.75 6.68
CA LEU A 67 1.18 -3.18 7.62
C LEU A 67 0.81 -4.15 8.74
N MET A 68 0.71 -5.45 8.44
CA MET A 68 0.46 -6.49 9.43
C MET A 68 1.62 -6.64 10.43
N THR A 69 2.86 -6.48 10.00
CA THR A 69 4.01 -6.42 10.92
C THR A 69 3.88 -5.24 11.89
N SER A 70 3.61 -4.04 11.38
CA SER A 70 3.38 -2.86 12.23
C SER A 70 2.18 -3.04 13.16
N LEU A 71 1.11 -3.65 12.67
CA LEU A 71 -0.08 -3.96 13.45
C LEU A 71 0.27 -4.88 14.63
N GLY A 72 1.04 -5.95 14.39
CA GLY A 72 1.50 -6.85 15.43
C GLY A 72 2.36 -6.15 16.50
N THR A 73 3.28 -5.27 16.09
CA THR A 73 4.10 -4.48 17.03
C THR A 73 3.25 -3.53 17.88
N ILE A 74 2.26 -2.87 17.27
CA ILE A 74 1.32 -2.00 18.00
C ILE A 74 0.50 -2.84 18.98
N GLN A 75 -0.03 -3.98 18.55
CA GLN A 75 -0.83 -4.88 19.38
C GLN A 75 -0.03 -5.42 20.57
N GLN A 76 1.23 -5.81 20.37
CA GLN A 76 2.13 -6.20 21.44
C GLN A 76 2.34 -5.05 22.44
N SER A 77 2.54 -3.84 21.94
CA SER A 77 2.72 -2.63 22.77
C SER A 77 1.46 -2.28 23.57
N LEU A 78 0.29 -2.64 23.05
CA LEU A 78 -1.01 -2.54 23.71
C LEU A 78 -1.28 -3.71 24.69
N GLY A 79 -0.35 -4.66 24.83
CA GLY A 79 -0.53 -5.85 25.67
C GLY A 79 -1.51 -6.89 25.10
N LYS A 80 -1.83 -6.82 23.81
CA LYS A 80 -2.66 -7.81 23.13
C LYS A 80 -1.79 -9.01 22.75
N LEU A 81 -2.25 -10.22 23.07
CA LEU A 81 -1.63 -11.43 22.56
C LEU A 81 -1.83 -11.48 21.05
N VAL A 82 -0.74 -11.60 20.30
CA VAL A 82 -0.77 -11.87 18.85
C VAL A 82 -1.21 -13.34 18.72
N ALA A 83 -2.45 -13.56 18.32
CA ALA A 83 -3.01 -14.90 18.09
C ALA A 83 -2.43 -15.52 16.82
#